data_AF-A0A358M8Q6-F1
#
_entry.id   AF-A0A358M8Q6-F1
#
_cell.length_a   1.000
_cell.length_b   1.000
_cell.length_c   1.000
_cell.angle_alpha   90.00
_cell.angle_beta   90.00
_cell.angle_gamma   90.00
#
_symmetry.space_group_name_H-M   'P 1'
#
loop_
_entity.id
_entity.type
_entity.pdbx_description
1 polymer ?
#
loop_
_entity_poly.entity_id
_entity_poly.type
_entity_poly.pdbx_seq_one_letter_code
_entity_poly.pdbx_strand_id
1 'polypeptide(L)' 'MRKVFITLSSIDDVKVFVNEINLLPCDADLVSGRYTVDAKSIMGIFSLDLSKPIELDIHSDDDAACDAFLKKIASFVTSE' A
#
# COMPACT_ATOMS: atom_id res chain seq x y z
N MET A 1 -1.23 -12.31 7.12
CA MET A 1 -1.01 -11.82 5.73
C MET A 1 -2.33 -11.35 5.12
N ARG A 2 -2.36 -10.14 4.56
CA ARG A 2 -3.57 -9.57 3.95
C ARG A 2 -3.25 -8.82 2.66
N LYS A 3 -3.96 -9.17 1.58
CA LYS A 3 -3.77 -8.58 0.24
C LYS A 3 -4.98 -7.76 -0.18
N VAL A 4 -4.74 -6.57 -0.71
CA VAL A 4 -5.75 -5.68 -1.30
C VAL A 4 -5.17 -4.94 -2.50
N PHE A 5 -6.02 -4.54 -3.45
CA PHE A 5 -5.59 -3.66 -4.54
C PHE A 5 -5.80 -2.20 -4.18
N ILE A 6 -4.82 -1.36 -4.49
CA ILE A 6 -4.89 0.09 -4.29
C ILE A 6 -4.54 0.84 -5.58
N THR A 7 -5.06 2.06 -5.71
CA THR A 7 -4.67 3.01 -6.76
C THR A 7 -4.17 4.31 -6.12
N LEU A 8 -2.97 4.74 -6.50
CA LEU A 8 -2.36 6.00 -6.07
C LEU A 8 -2.24 6.92 -7.30
N SER A 9 -3.20 7.83 -7.48
CA SER A 9 -3.37 8.58 -8.73
C SER A 9 -2.53 9.86 -8.80
N SER A 10 -1.94 10.27 -7.68
CA SER A 10 -1.18 11.52 -7.57
C SER A 10 0.01 11.39 -6.62
N ILE A 11 0.94 12.35 -6.73
CA ILE A 11 2.08 12.48 -5.81
C ILE A 11 1.59 12.65 -4.35
N ASP A 12 0.48 13.36 -4.16
CA ASP A 12 -0.06 13.60 -2.83
C ASP A 12 -0.71 12.33 -2.25
N ASP A 13 -1.35 11.49 -3.07
CA ASP A 13 -1.83 10.17 -2.64
C ASP A 13 -0.67 9.30 -2.16
N VAL A 14 0.45 9.29 -2.89
CA VAL A 14 1.66 8.55 -2.50
C VAL A 14 2.17 9.05 -1.14
N LYS A 15 2.24 10.37 -0.91
CA LYS A 15 2.68 10.92 0.38
C LYS A 15 1.74 10.52 1.51
N VAL A 16 0.42 10.62 1.30
CA VAL A 16 -0.58 10.25 2.30
C VAL A 16 -0.48 8.76 2.63
N PHE A 17 -0.41 7.91 1.61
CA PHE A 17 -0.24 6.47 1.79
C PHE A 17 1.03 6.12 2.56
N VAL A 18 2.18 6.67 2.16
CA VAL A 18 3.48 6.43 2.81
C VAL A 18 3.44 6.86 4.28
N ASN A 19 2.82 8.00 4.58
CA ASN A 19 2.69 8.46 5.97
C ASN A 19 1.86 7.48 6.81
N GLU A 20 0.76 6.95 6.28
CA GLU A 20 -0.08 6.00 7.03
C GLU A 20 0.58 4.62 7.18
N ILE A 21 1.24 4.11 6.14
CA ILE A 21 1.86 2.77 6.19
C ILE A 21 3.14 2.74 7.03
N ASN A 22 3.83 3.87 7.18
CA ASN A 22 4.96 3.98 8.12
C ASN A 22 4.54 3.88 9.59
N LEU A 23 3.25 4.07 9.89
CA LEU A 23 2.72 3.90 11.26
C LEU A 23 2.43 2.43 11.58
N LEU A 24 2.37 1.54 10.57
CA LEU A 24 2.22 0.12 10.79
C LEU A 24 3.53 -0.47 11.32
N PRO A 25 3.50 -1.20 12.45
CA PRO A 25 4.71 -1.83 13.00
C PRO A 25 5.17 -3.05 12.18
N CYS A 26 4.32 -3.56 11.30
CA CYS A 26 4.60 -4.70 10.42
C CYS A 26 5.13 -4.25 9.06
N ASP A 27 5.72 -5.20 8.33
CA ASP A 27 6.19 -4.97 6.96
C ASP A 27 5.05 -5.08 5.96
N ALA A 28 5.22 -4.41 4.83
CA ALA A 28 4.26 -4.46 3.74
C ALA A 28 4.96 -4.23 2.40
N ASP A 29 4.50 -4.93 1.38
CA ASP A 29 5.04 -4.86 0.03
C ASP A 29 4.00 -4.29 -0.94
N LEU A 30 4.48 -3.56 -1.95
CA LEU A 30 3.69 -3.24 -3.14
C LEU A 30 4.19 -4.06 -4.31
N VAL A 31 3.26 -4.77 -4.95
CA VAL A 31 3.52 -5.63 -6.10
C VAL A 31 2.84 -5.06 -7.33
N SER A 32 3.63 -4.79 -8.37
CA SER A 32 3.16 -4.34 -9.69
C SER A 32 3.85 -5.16 -10.78
N GLY A 33 3.12 -6.13 -11.34
CA GLY A 33 3.65 -7.08 -12.32
C GLY A 33 4.82 -7.90 -11.76
N ARG A 34 6.04 -7.62 -12.24
CA ARG A 34 7.27 -8.31 -11.81
C ARG A 34 8.02 -7.59 -10.69
N TYR A 35 7.58 -6.39 -10.32
CA TYR A 35 8.25 -5.52 -9.36
C TYR A 35 7.60 -5.68 -8.00
N THR A 36 8.44 -5.84 -6.98
CA THR A 36 8.06 -5.84 -5.58
C THR A 36 8.94 -4.81 -4.88
N VAL A 37 8.33 -3.88 -4.16
CA VAL A 37 9.04 -2.83 -3.42
C VAL A 37 8.47 -2.69 -2.02
N ASP A 38 9.30 -2.23 -1.09
CA ASP A 38 8.88 -1.87 0.26
C ASP A 38 7.82 -0.76 0.21
N ALA A 39 6.63 -1.04 0.75
CA ALA A 39 5.50 -0.11 0.75
C ALA A 39 5.75 1.15 1.60
N LYS A 40 6.74 1.13 2.50
CA LYS A 40 7.15 2.29 3.31
C LYS A 40 8.14 3.20 2.59
N SER A 41 8.73 2.75 1.48
CA SER A 41 9.71 3.51 0.71
C SER A 41 9.05 4.35 -0.38
N ILE A 42 8.88 5.65 -0.13
CA ILE A 42 8.35 6.60 -1.13
C ILE A 42 9.13 6.55 -2.47
N MET A 43 10.45 6.35 -2.42
CA MET A 43 11.26 6.21 -3.63
C MET A 43 10.97 4.90 -4.37
N GLY A 44 10.70 3.81 -3.63
CA GLY A 44 10.27 2.53 -4.19
C GLY A 44 8.94 2.66 -4.92
N ILE A 45 7.96 3.34 -4.32
CA ILE A 45 6.63 3.55 -4.95
C ILE A 45 6.75 4.32 -6.26
N PHE A 46 7.58 5.36 -6.31
CA PHE A 46 7.80 6.12 -7.55
C PHE A 46 8.53 5.33 -8.66
N SER A 47 9.11 4.18 -8.34
CA SER A 47 9.68 3.28 -9.35
C SER A 47 8.65 2.33 -9.99
N LEU A 48 7.44 2.26 -9.44
CA LEU A 48 6.35 1.42 -9.95
C LEU A 48 5.55 2.11 -11.06
N ASP A 49 4.90 1.30 -11.90
CA ASP A 49 3.82 1.77 -12.77
C ASP A 49 2.54 1.97 -11.95
N LEU A 50 2.23 3.23 -11.62
CA LEU A 50 1.03 3.63 -10.87
C LEU A 50 -0.21 3.86 -11.75
N SER A 51 -0.12 3.61 -13.07
CA SER A 51 -1.26 3.78 -13.99
C SER A 51 -2.33 2.70 -13.85
N LYS A 52 -2.05 1.65 -13.07
CA LYS A 52 -2.91 0.50 -12.82
C LYS A 52 -2.99 0.22 -11.32
N PRO A 53 -4.02 -0.49 -10.85
CA PRO A 53 -4.06 -0.98 -9.48
C PRO A 53 -2.80 -1.80 -9.15
N ILE A 54 -2.26 -1.58 -7.96
CA ILE A 54 -1.11 -2.30 -7.41
C ILE A 54 -1.56 -3.13 -6.21
N GLU A 55 -1.03 -4.33 -6.07
CA GLU A 55 -1.32 -5.19 -4.92
C GLU A 55 -0.52 -4.70 -3.71
N LEU A 56 -1.20 -4.41 -2.62
CA LEU A 56 -0.63 -4.19 -1.31
C LEU A 56 -0.72 -5.48 -0.50
N ASP A 57 0.42 -6.03 -0.12
CA ASP A 57 0.55 -7.21 0.73
C ASP A 57 1.05 -6.81 2.12
N ILE A 58 0.17 -6.91 3.12
CA ILE A 58 0.46 -6.55 4.51
C ILE A 58 0.87 -7.81 5.28
N HIS A 59 2.09 -7.83 5.78
CA HIS A 59 2.69 -8.96 6.50
C HIS A 59 2.42 -8.86 8.00
N SER A 60 1.14 -8.82 8.35
CA SER A 60 0.68 -8.79 9.75
C SER A 60 -0.18 -10.00 10.08
N ASP A 61 -0.05 -10.46 11.33
CA ASP A 61 -0.95 -11.43 11.96
C ASP A 61 -1.98 -10.76 12.89
N ASP A 62 -1.89 -9.44 13.06
CA ASP A 62 -2.88 -8.63 13.78
C ASP A 62 -3.93 -8.10 12.80
N ASP A 63 -5.08 -8.78 12.78
CA ASP A 63 -6.23 -8.42 11.94
C ASP A 63 -6.84 -7.06 12.33
N ALA A 64 -6.84 -6.71 13.62
CA ALA A 64 -7.41 -5.45 14.09
C ALA A 64 -6.57 -4.26 13.65
N ALA A 65 -5.24 -4.38 13.71
CA ALA A 65 -4.32 -3.37 13.18
C ALA A 65 -4.45 -3.23 11.65
N CYS A 66 -4.57 -4.35 10.93
CA CYS A 66 -4.81 -4.34 9.49
C CYS A 66 -6.12 -3.61 9.14
N ASP A 67 -7.22 -3.97 9.79
CA ASP A 67 -8.53 -3.35 9.52
C ASP A 67 -8.53 -1.87 9.84
N ALA A 68 -7.85 -1.45 10.91
CA ALA A 68 -7.71 -0.04 11.26
C ALA A 68 -6.94 0.72 10.17
N PHE A 69 -5.84 0.16 9.67
CA PHE A 69 -5.08 0.77 8.57
C PHE A 69 -5.88 0.82 7.27
N LEU A 70 -6.52 -0.29 6.87
CA LEU A 70 -7.33 -0.34 5.65
C LEU A 70 -8.48 0.68 5.66
N LYS A 71 -9.06 0.98 6.83
CA LYS A 71 -10.04 2.06 6.97
C LYS A 71 -9.45 3.44 6.69
N LYS A 72 -8.21 3.70 7.08
CA LYS A 72 -7.55 4.99 6.82
C LYS A 72 -7.21 5.18 5.35
N ILE A 73 -6.84 4.11 4.66
CA ILE A 73 -6.52 4.14 3.23
C ILE A 73 -7.69 3.74 2.33
N ALA A 74 -8.92 3.72 2.86
CA ALA A 74 -10.09 3.21 2.15
C ALA A 74 -10.37 3.91 0.82
N SER A 75 -9.95 5.18 0.69
CA SER A 75 -10.05 5.95 -0.57
C SER A 75 -9.15 5.43 -1.68
N PHE A 76 -8.09 4.68 -1.34
CA PHE A 76 -7.16 4.11 -2.31
C PHE A 76 -7.55 2.70 -2.70
N VAL A 77 -8.34 2.00 -1.88
CA VAL A 77 -8.72 0.60 -2.12
C VAL A 77 -9.67 0.49 -3.31
N THR A 78 -9.38 -0.43 -4.23
CA THR A 78 -10.17 -0.70 -5.43
C THR A 78 -10.48 -2.18 -5.59
N SER A 79 -11.49 -2.47 -6.42
CA SER A 79 -11.64 -3.80 -7.04
C SER A 79 -10.64 -3.90 -8.20
N GLU A 80 -10.11 -5.09 -8.49
CA GLU A 80 -9.15 -5.34 -9.60
C GLU A 80 -9.53 -4.66 -10.92
#